data_AF-S3JZV1-F1
#
_entry.id   AF-S3JZV1-F1
#
_cell.length_a   1.000
_cell.length_b   1.000
_cell.length_c   1.000
_cell.angle_alpha   90.00
_cell.angle_beta   90.00
_cell.angle_gamma   90.00
#
_symmetry.space_group_name_H-M   'P 1'
#
loop_
_entity.id
_entity.type
_entity.pdbx_description
1 polymer ?
#
loop_
_entity_poly.entity_id
_entity_poly.type
_entity_poly.pdbx_seq_one_letter_code
_entity_poly.pdbx_strand_id
1 'polypeptide(L)'
;MSFLRRPAIVYLFAFLFALIALLCIAQTADADSTLSKAADAVQPRSDMERSSLGGIWENPERIILFRENDNGDNDNNDGTGKTGTDNTGGSKGAFSAHIVLKPFYRYYYDGIYEPHSDTDGMPLAIFDDGLYLRFWSAVPADDGTGVFWRPETNRNEFTIDSIPVQTELKAYYTDDSDVYEIRYWRTKADYADEKAELETDDKIISVDKYIAIGDTVYTCAVGRRIRIRNPQKLTSLPNGFRISADGKLLVFGKPYMTRSTIENLEDEIKTHNSIIYPPHDGRAHFVEPSIYKKLENMSIEDLSLNRQKGRVR
;
A
#
# COMPACT_ATOMS: atom_id res chain seq x y z
N MET A 1 11.92 60.18 -41.88
CA MET A 1 11.94 61.15 -40.77
C MET A 1 11.12 60.58 -39.61
N SER A 2 11.77 60.49 -38.43
CA SER A 2 11.28 60.27 -37.05
C SER A 2 10.20 59.20 -36.81
N PHE A 3 10.38 58.09 -36.09
CA PHE A 3 11.14 57.76 -34.86
C PHE A 3 11.05 58.80 -33.74
N LEU A 4 10.24 58.49 -32.72
CA LEU A 4 10.05 59.06 -31.36
C LEU A 4 8.54 59.02 -31.08
N ARG A 5 7.97 58.25 -30.12
CA ARG A 5 8.23 58.26 -28.68
C ARG A 5 7.78 56.94 -28.04
N ARG A 6 8.69 56.20 -27.39
CA ARG A 6 8.38 55.25 -26.31
C ARG A 6 9.39 55.46 -25.18
N PRO A 7 8.98 56.12 -24.08
CA PRO A 7 9.58 55.79 -22.79
C PRO A 7 8.57 55.60 -21.65
N ALA A 8 7.29 55.97 -21.80
CA ALA A 8 6.37 56.03 -20.66
C ALA A 8 5.82 54.67 -20.16
N ILE A 9 5.81 53.63 -21.01
CA ILE A 9 5.21 52.32 -20.65
C ILE A 9 6.18 51.41 -19.89
N VAL A 10 7.49 51.58 -20.08
CA VAL A 10 8.51 50.77 -19.40
C VAL A 10 8.66 51.19 -17.93
N TYR A 11 8.46 52.48 -17.62
CA TYR A 11 8.50 52.97 -16.23
C TYR A 11 7.28 52.56 -15.40
N LEU A 12 6.12 52.30 -16.03
CA LEU A 12 4.91 51.87 -15.32
C LEU A 12 5.03 50.41 -14.81
N PHE A 13 5.72 49.55 -15.56
CA PHE A 13 5.93 48.15 -15.17
C PHE A 13 7.03 47.96 -14.13
N ALA A 14 8.08 48.80 -14.14
CA ALA A 14 9.12 48.75 -13.12
C ALA A 14 8.62 49.23 -11.73
N PHE A 15 7.68 50.18 -11.70
CA PHE A 15 7.12 50.69 -10.44
C PHE A 15 6.14 49.72 -9.77
N LEU A 16 5.43 48.89 -10.54
CA LEU A 16 4.51 47.88 -10.01
C LEU A 16 5.26 46.70 -9.36
N PHE A 17 6.44 46.32 -9.89
CA PHE A 17 7.27 45.26 -9.31
C PHE A 17 7.97 45.69 -8.01
N ALA A 18 8.29 46.98 -7.84
CA ALA A 18 8.90 47.49 -6.61
C ALA A 18 7.92 47.59 -5.43
N LEU A 19 6.60 47.69 -5.69
CA LEU A 19 5.58 47.85 -4.65
C LEU A 19 5.12 46.51 -4.05
N ILE A 20 5.23 45.41 -4.79
CA ILE A 20 4.91 44.05 -4.30
C ILE A 20 6.07 43.48 -3.46
N ALA A 21 7.32 43.82 -3.80
CA ALA A 21 8.49 43.40 -3.01
C ALA A 21 8.59 44.08 -1.64
N LEU A 22 7.95 45.23 -1.44
CA LEU A 22 7.98 45.96 -0.16
C LEU A 22 6.91 45.47 0.85
N LEU A 23 5.93 44.68 0.42
CA LEU A 23 4.90 44.12 1.31
C LEU A 23 5.34 42.81 2.00
N CYS A 24 6.46 42.22 1.59
CA CYS A 24 6.94 40.92 2.11
C CYS A 24 8.03 41.02 3.20
N ILE A 25 8.43 42.21 3.65
CA ILE A 25 9.50 42.39 4.67
C ILE A 25 8.99 43.02 5.98
N ALA A 26 7.67 43.09 6.19
CA ALA A 26 7.10 43.62 7.43
C ALA A 26 6.19 42.61 8.12
N GLN A 27 6.74 41.51 8.62
CA GLN A 27 6.13 40.69 9.68
C GLN A 27 7.13 39.68 10.28
N THR A 28 8.14 40.20 10.96
CA THR A 28 8.88 39.51 12.02
C THR A 28 9.34 40.56 13.02
N ALA A 29 8.71 40.59 14.20
CA ALA A 29 9.23 41.00 15.51
C ALA A 29 8.09 41.50 16.43
N ASP A 30 7.95 40.77 17.54
CA ASP A 30 7.55 41.22 18.88
C ASP A 30 6.14 41.78 19.14
N ALA A 31 5.35 41.03 19.91
CA ALA A 31 5.05 41.44 21.30
C ALA A 31 4.27 40.36 22.06
N ASP A 32 4.79 40.08 23.24
CA ASP A 32 4.31 39.15 24.27
C ASP A 32 3.26 39.79 25.18
N SER A 33 2.36 38.96 25.71
CA SER A 33 1.49 39.10 26.89
C SER A 33 0.47 40.27 26.98
N THR A 34 -0.83 39.93 27.04
CA THR A 34 -1.63 39.97 28.30
C THR A 34 -3.12 39.58 28.10
N LEU A 35 -3.53 38.55 28.85
CA LEU A 35 -4.84 38.33 29.52
C LEU A 35 -6.12 38.26 28.66
N SER A 36 -6.57 37.05 28.30
CA SER A 36 -7.39 36.11 29.08
C SER A 36 -8.91 36.27 28.91
N LYS A 37 -9.55 35.16 28.50
CA LYS A 37 -10.70 34.49 29.17
C LYS A 37 -11.97 34.30 28.31
N ALA A 38 -12.08 33.10 27.73
CA ALA A 38 -13.30 32.26 27.55
C ALA A 38 -12.91 31.09 26.61
N ALA A 39 -12.34 29.99 27.12
CA ALA A 39 -13.02 28.79 27.63
C ALA A 39 -13.65 27.90 26.51
N ASP A 40 -13.09 26.70 26.42
CA ASP A 40 -13.63 25.44 25.86
C ASP A 40 -13.89 25.30 24.36
N ALA A 41 -12.83 24.88 23.66
CA ALA A 41 -12.94 23.84 22.65
C ALA A 41 -11.69 22.95 22.73
N VAL A 42 -11.90 21.72 23.18
CA VAL A 42 -10.92 20.63 23.29
C VAL A 42 -10.17 20.48 21.96
N GLN A 43 -8.86 20.73 21.96
CA GLN A 43 -7.99 20.32 20.85
C GLN A 43 -7.91 18.79 20.84
N PRO A 44 -8.13 18.11 19.70
CA PRO A 44 -7.66 16.75 19.56
C PRO A 44 -6.13 16.79 19.41
N ARG A 45 -5.44 16.19 20.39
CA ARG A 45 -4.05 15.76 20.27
C ARG A 45 -3.89 15.00 18.95
N SER A 46 -3.08 15.52 18.03
CA SER A 46 -2.47 14.70 16.98
C SER A 46 -0.97 14.63 17.27
N ASP A 47 -0.66 13.90 18.34
CA ASP A 47 0.59 13.15 18.38
C ASP A 47 0.43 12.09 17.29
N MET A 48 0.76 12.45 16.04
CA MET A 48 0.72 11.52 14.92
C MET A 48 1.93 10.60 15.08
N GLU A 49 1.76 9.66 16.01
CA GLU A 49 2.61 8.51 16.25
C GLU A 49 2.94 7.93 14.87
N ARG A 50 4.23 7.77 14.56
CA ARG A 50 4.63 6.92 13.43
C ARG A 50 3.89 5.61 13.65
N SER A 51 2.96 5.25 12.76
CA SER A 51 2.22 4.00 12.87
C SER A 51 3.24 2.88 12.85
N SER A 52 3.62 2.39 14.03
CA SER A 52 4.64 1.37 14.18
C SER A 52 4.11 0.09 13.53
N LEU A 53 4.95 -0.64 12.82
CA LEU A 53 4.57 -1.94 12.28
C LEU A 53 4.20 -2.92 13.40
N GLY A 54 4.79 -2.72 14.58
CA GLY A 54 4.54 -3.51 15.79
C GLY A 54 3.06 -3.65 16.11
N GLY A 55 2.68 -4.86 16.54
CA GLY A 55 1.32 -5.19 16.94
C GLY A 55 0.67 -6.25 16.06
N ILE A 56 -0.62 -6.46 16.31
CA ILE A 56 -1.42 -7.51 15.69
C ILE A 56 -2.18 -6.93 14.50
N TRP A 57 -2.05 -7.60 13.36
CA TRP A 57 -2.70 -7.28 12.10
C TRP A 57 -3.52 -8.48 11.65
N GLU A 58 -4.67 -8.23 11.04
CA GLU A 58 -5.53 -9.32 10.63
C GLU A 58 -6.24 -9.06 9.31
N ASN A 59 -6.63 -10.17 8.70
CA ASN A 59 -7.61 -10.20 7.63
C ASN A 59 -8.54 -11.42 7.87
N PRO A 60 -9.47 -11.75 6.94
CA PRO A 60 -10.36 -12.90 7.11
C PRO A 60 -9.66 -14.27 7.20
N GLU A 61 -8.45 -14.40 6.68
CA GLU A 61 -7.74 -15.68 6.50
C GLU A 61 -6.65 -15.92 7.54
N ARG A 62 -6.06 -14.86 8.11
CA ARG A 62 -4.87 -14.95 8.96
C ARG A 62 -4.74 -13.76 9.92
N ILE A 63 -3.96 -13.97 10.96
CA ILE A 63 -3.47 -12.97 11.91
C ILE A 63 -1.95 -12.95 11.79
N ILE A 64 -1.35 -11.76 11.79
CA ILE A 64 0.10 -11.58 11.83
C ILE A 64 0.45 -10.68 13.00
N LEU A 65 1.34 -11.15 13.87
CA LEU A 65 1.93 -10.36 14.92
C LEU A 65 3.34 -9.94 14.49
N PHE A 66 3.55 -8.64 14.32
CA PHE A 66 4.89 -8.08 14.11
C PHE A 66 5.49 -7.69 15.47
N ARG A 67 6.68 -8.19 15.77
CA ARG A 67 7.47 -7.82 16.94
C ARG A 67 8.75 -7.15 16.48
N GLU A 68 9.07 -6.03 17.09
CA GLU A 68 10.37 -5.38 16.85
C GLU A 68 11.48 -6.28 17.41
N ASN A 69 12.56 -6.45 16.65
CA ASN A 69 13.70 -7.20 17.13
C ASN A 69 14.52 -6.29 18.05
N ASP A 70 14.45 -6.54 19.35
CA ASP A 70 15.27 -5.87 20.36
C ASP A 70 16.73 -6.36 20.26
N ASN A 71 17.46 -5.90 19.25
CA ASN A 71 18.91 -6.09 19.20
C ASN A 71 19.58 -5.05 20.10
N GLY A 72 19.68 -5.36 21.40
CA GLY A 72 20.51 -4.63 22.33
C GLY A 72 20.23 -4.87 23.80
N ASP A 73 20.52 -6.07 24.31
CA ASP A 73 21.13 -6.18 25.64
C ASP A 73 22.12 -7.35 25.68
N ASN A 74 23.38 -7.01 25.97
CA ASN A 74 24.45 -7.94 26.29
C ASN A 74 24.14 -8.53 27.67
N ASP A 75 23.51 -9.70 27.72
CA ASP A 75 23.57 -10.53 28.92
C ASP A 75 24.60 -11.66 28.76
N ASN A 76 25.57 -11.58 29.66
CA ASN A 76 26.75 -12.42 29.76
C ASN A 76 26.42 -13.90 30.01
N ASN A 77 27.28 -14.76 29.45
CA ASN A 77 27.63 -16.10 29.93
C ASN A 77 26.49 -17.11 30.19
N ASP A 78 26.26 -17.99 29.23
CA ASP A 78 26.39 -19.42 29.53
C ASP A 78 27.05 -20.14 28.34
N GLY A 79 28.06 -20.93 28.66
CA GLY A 79 28.91 -21.60 27.68
C GLY A 79 28.23 -22.86 27.18
N THR A 80 27.87 -22.88 25.90
CA THR A 80 27.93 -24.11 25.09
C THR A 80 27.93 -23.73 23.62
N GLY A 81 29.12 -23.78 23.02
CA GLY A 81 29.33 -23.42 21.63
C GLY A 81 28.54 -24.30 20.66
N LYS A 82 27.66 -23.67 19.90
CA LYS A 82 27.39 -24.07 18.52
C LYS A 82 27.76 -22.90 17.61
N THR A 83 28.87 -23.09 16.91
CA THR A 83 29.35 -22.24 15.83
C THR A 83 28.45 -22.47 14.60
N GLY A 84 27.44 -21.63 14.46
CA GLY A 84 26.76 -21.35 13.19
C GLY A 84 27.03 -19.90 12.83
N THR A 85 27.83 -19.67 11.79
CA THR A 85 28.24 -18.36 11.30
C THR A 85 27.09 -17.67 10.58
N ASP A 86 26.21 -17.03 11.34
CA ASP A 86 25.12 -16.23 10.79
C ASP A 86 25.32 -14.80 11.28
N ASN A 87 26.27 -14.09 10.66
CA ASN A 87 26.42 -12.65 10.82
C ASN A 87 25.30 -11.93 10.08
N THR A 88 24.06 -12.05 10.55
CA THR A 88 22.98 -11.14 10.17
C THR A 88 22.82 -10.15 11.30
N GLY A 89 23.69 -9.13 11.30
CA GLY A 89 23.52 -7.97 12.17
C GLY A 89 22.17 -7.32 11.84
N GLY A 90 21.14 -7.64 12.63
CA GLY A 90 19.81 -7.11 12.43
C GLY A 90 19.84 -5.59 12.48
N SER A 91 19.48 -4.96 11.37
CA SER A 91 19.37 -3.52 11.27
C SER A 91 18.31 -3.01 12.26
N LYS A 92 18.56 -1.84 12.84
CA LYS A 92 17.58 -1.14 13.68
C LYS A 92 16.29 -0.92 12.87
N GLY A 93 15.17 -1.46 13.33
CA GLY A 93 13.88 -1.46 12.62
C GLY A 93 13.52 -2.76 11.88
N ALA A 94 14.27 -3.85 12.07
CA ALA A 94 13.87 -5.18 11.63
C ALA A 94 12.74 -5.73 12.54
N PHE A 95 11.66 -6.21 11.92
CA PHE A 95 10.54 -6.85 12.62
C PHE A 95 10.53 -8.35 12.32
N SER A 96 10.27 -9.15 13.33
CA SER A 96 9.87 -10.55 13.17
C SER A 96 8.35 -10.63 12.99
N ALA A 97 7.88 -11.54 12.14
CA ALA A 97 6.46 -11.74 11.87
C ALA A 97 6.04 -13.15 12.28
N HIS A 98 5.05 -13.26 13.16
CA HIS A 98 4.42 -14.52 13.55
C HIS A 98 3.07 -14.67 12.85
N ILE A 99 2.92 -15.67 12.00
CA ILE A 99 1.70 -15.90 11.21
C ILE A 99 0.83 -16.97 11.87
N VAL A 100 -0.47 -16.67 11.98
CA VAL A 100 -1.51 -17.58 12.47
C VAL A 100 -2.59 -17.67 11.40
N LEU A 101 -2.89 -18.88 10.95
CA LEU A 101 -3.96 -19.12 9.99
C LEU A 101 -5.31 -19.24 10.69
N LYS A 102 -6.38 -18.75 10.06
CA LYS A 102 -7.77 -18.79 10.54
C LYS A 102 -8.64 -19.83 9.80
N PRO A 103 -8.31 -21.13 9.77
CA PRO A 103 -9.22 -22.12 9.19
C PRO A 103 -10.43 -22.34 10.11
N PHE A 104 -11.50 -22.92 9.57
CA PHE A 104 -12.79 -23.03 10.27
C PHE A 104 -12.72 -23.78 11.61
N TYR A 105 -11.86 -24.81 11.74
CA TYR A 105 -11.89 -25.70 12.90
C TYR A 105 -10.94 -25.30 14.03
N ARG A 106 -9.78 -24.72 13.70
CA ARG A 106 -8.73 -24.48 14.68
C ARG A 106 -7.71 -23.48 14.15
N TYR A 107 -7.47 -22.40 14.88
CA TYR A 107 -6.36 -21.49 14.60
C TYR A 107 -5.05 -22.22 14.85
N TYR A 108 -4.16 -22.13 13.86
CA TYR A 108 -2.90 -22.85 13.88
C TYR A 108 -1.75 -21.87 13.63
N TYR A 109 -0.73 -21.92 14.48
CA TYR A 109 0.53 -21.25 14.24
C TYR A 109 1.22 -21.94 13.09
N ASP A 110 1.62 -21.18 12.10
CA ASP A 110 2.44 -21.71 11.02
C ASP A 110 3.91 -21.77 11.45
N GLY A 111 4.19 -22.56 12.49
CA GLY A 111 5.51 -22.66 13.14
C GLY A 111 6.31 -23.90 12.74
N ILE A 112 5.84 -24.70 11.78
CA ILE A 112 6.57 -25.89 11.31
C ILE A 112 7.61 -25.49 10.25
N TYR A 113 7.38 -24.41 9.53
CA TYR A 113 8.28 -23.92 8.51
C TYR A 113 9.06 -22.73 9.07
N GLU A 114 10.38 -22.78 8.96
CA GLU A 114 11.15 -21.54 8.97
C GLU A 114 10.65 -20.74 7.76
N PRO A 115 9.98 -19.57 7.96
CA PRO A 115 9.58 -18.75 6.83
C PRO A 115 10.84 -18.50 6.02
N HIS A 116 10.76 -18.63 4.69
CA HIS A 116 11.89 -18.34 3.83
C HIS A 116 12.44 -16.97 4.25
N SER A 117 13.62 -16.95 4.86
CA SER A 117 14.20 -15.72 5.38
C SER A 117 14.65 -14.93 4.16
N ASP A 118 13.77 -14.07 3.65
CA ASP A 118 14.18 -13.08 2.66
C ASP A 118 15.23 -12.21 3.33
N THR A 119 16.48 -12.41 2.92
CA THR A 119 17.64 -11.63 3.39
C THR A 119 17.49 -10.14 3.08
N ASP A 120 16.60 -9.76 2.18
CA ASP A 120 16.45 -8.40 1.66
C ASP A 120 15.37 -7.56 2.35
N GLY A 121 14.57 -8.15 3.24
CA GLY A 121 13.44 -7.47 3.87
C GLY A 121 12.31 -7.15 2.87
N MET A 122 11.06 -7.36 3.30
CA MET A 122 9.90 -7.02 2.49
C MET A 122 9.44 -5.59 2.84
N PRO A 123 9.47 -4.63 1.91
CA PRO A 123 8.97 -3.29 2.18
C PRO A 123 7.45 -3.32 2.32
N LEU A 124 6.94 -2.66 3.35
CA LEU A 124 5.52 -2.58 3.70
C LEU A 124 5.12 -1.12 3.88
N ALA A 125 3.92 -0.77 3.42
CA ALA A 125 3.33 0.54 3.71
C ALA A 125 2.25 0.41 4.77
N ILE A 126 2.29 1.32 5.74
CA ILE A 126 1.23 1.49 6.74
C ILE A 126 0.56 2.82 6.49
N PHE A 127 -0.76 2.78 6.37
CA PHE A 127 -1.59 3.93 6.05
C PHE A 127 -3.00 3.74 6.63
N ASP A 128 -3.45 4.67 7.48
CA ASP A 128 -4.77 4.66 8.14
C ASP A 128 -5.15 3.31 8.77
N ASP A 129 -4.28 2.77 9.63
CA ASP A 129 -4.42 1.42 10.25
C ASP A 129 -4.56 0.27 9.25
N GLY A 130 -4.25 0.52 7.98
CA GLY A 130 -4.17 -0.45 6.90
C GLY A 130 -2.71 -0.75 6.56
N LEU A 131 -2.40 -2.03 6.40
CA LEU A 131 -1.13 -2.51 5.89
C LEU A 131 -1.30 -2.84 4.41
N TYR A 132 -0.41 -2.31 3.58
CA TYR A 132 -0.46 -2.41 2.13
C TYR A 132 0.82 -3.06 1.61
N LEU A 133 0.65 -4.13 0.84
CA LEU A 133 1.75 -4.82 0.16
C LEU A 133 2.09 -4.19 -1.19
N ARG A 134 1.18 -3.41 -1.77
CA ARG A 134 1.33 -2.73 -3.07
C ARG A 134 1.21 -1.23 -2.86
N PHE A 135 2.32 -0.54 -3.00
CA PHE A 135 2.38 0.90 -2.78
C PHE A 135 3.50 1.53 -3.62
N TRP A 136 3.41 2.85 -3.74
CA TRP A 136 4.34 3.67 -4.47
C TRP A 136 4.85 4.80 -3.58
N SER A 137 6.13 5.14 -3.73
CA SER A 137 6.74 6.32 -3.10
C SER A 137 6.70 7.52 -4.05
N ALA A 138 6.50 8.70 -3.50
CA ALA A 138 6.56 9.94 -4.24
C ALA A 138 8.01 10.35 -4.52
N VAL A 139 8.36 10.46 -5.79
CA VAL A 139 9.60 11.09 -6.26
C VAL A 139 9.19 12.37 -6.99
N PRO A 140 9.46 13.56 -6.42
CA PRO A 140 9.18 14.82 -7.10
C PRO A 140 9.90 14.88 -8.45
N ALA A 141 9.21 15.38 -9.46
CA ALA A 141 9.84 15.62 -10.77
C ALA A 141 10.92 16.70 -10.65
N ASP A 142 11.96 16.60 -11.48
CA ASP A 142 13.09 17.54 -11.48
C ASP A 142 12.65 18.99 -11.76
N ASP A 143 11.55 19.18 -12.49
CA ASP A 143 10.99 20.49 -12.83
C ASP A 143 10.00 21.03 -11.78
N GLY A 144 9.72 20.25 -10.72
CA GLY A 144 8.83 20.63 -9.61
C GLY A 144 7.34 20.65 -9.95
N THR A 145 6.94 20.19 -11.14
CA THR A 145 5.55 20.29 -11.62
C THR A 145 4.70 19.05 -11.34
N GLY A 146 5.33 17.90 -11.13
CA GLY A 146 4.62 16.64 -10.98
C GLY A 146 5.31 15.68 -10.01
N VAL A 147 4.71 14.50 -9.87
CA VAL A 147 5.18 13.43 -8.99
C VAL A 147 5.30 12.14 -9.79
N PHE A 148 6.48 11.54 -9.73
CA PHE A 148 6.73 10.18 -10.16
C PHE A 148 6.47 9.22 -8.99
N TRP A 149 5.40 8.47 -9.07
CA TRP A 149 5.04 7.39 -8.15
C TRP A 149 5.83 6.14 -8.52
N ARG A 150 6.88 5.87 -7.75
CA ARG A 150 7.79 4.74 -7.93
C ARG A 150 7.28 3.51 -7.18
N PRO A 151 7.09 2.35 -7.82
CA PRO A 151 6.70 1.13 -7.11
C PRO A 151 7.83 0.66 -6.19
N GLU A 152 7.49 0.31 -4.94
CA GLU A 152 8.46 -0.12 -3.92
C GLU A 152 8.43 -1.64 -3.66
N THR A 153 7.51 -2.35 -4.30
CA THR A 153 7.22 -3.76 -4.02
C THR A 153 6.87 -4.52 -5.29
N ASN A 154 7.30 -5.77 -5.36
CA ASN A 154 7.07 -6.68 -6.48
C ASN A 154 6.27 -7.92 -6.09
N ARG A 155 5.63 -7.90 -4.92
CA ARG A 155 4.85 -9.01 -4.36
C ARG A 155 3.46 -8.54 -3.96
N ASN A 156 2.50 -9.46 -4.01
CA ASN A 156 1.10 -9.18 -3.70
C ASN A 156 0.59 -9.92 -2.47
N GLU A 157 1.39 -10.82 -1.92
CA GLU A 157 0.98 -11.65 -0.80
C GLU A 157 2.14 -11.83 0.17
N PHE A 158 1.80 -12.21 1.39
CA PHE A 158 2.68 -12.69 2.43
C PHE A 158 2.43 -14.19 2.62
N THR A 159 3.32 -15.03 2.08
CA THR A 159 3.21 -16.51 2.16
C THR A 159 4.52 -17.10 2.65
N ILE A 160 4.44 -18.36 3.11
CA ILE A 160 5.58 -19.14 3.60
C ILE A 160 6.40 -19.71 2.44
N ASP A 161 5.73 -20.06 1.34
CA ASP A 161 6.39 -20.45 0.11
C ASP A 161 6.97 -19.24 -0.61
N SER A 162 8.04 -19.46 -1.38
CA SER A 162 8.65 -18.45 -2.24
C SER A 162 7.63 -17.96 -3.28
N ILE A 163 7.15 -16.74 -3.09
CA ILE A 163 6.19 -16.10 -4.01
C ILE A 163 6.92 -15.74 -5.30
N PRO A 164 6.33 -16.04 -6.47
CA PRO A 164 6.88 -15.53 -7.72
C PRO A 164 6.83 -14.00 -7.71
N VAL A 165 8.01 -13.38 -7.73
CA VAL A 165 8.13 -11.94 -7.95
C VAL A 165 7.45 -11.56 -9.26
N GLN A 166 6.76 -10.42 -9.27
CA GLN A 166 6.08 -9.93 -10.46
C GLN A 166 7.07 -9.77 -11.61
N THR A 167 6.69 -10.19 -12.82
CA THR A 167 7.51 -9.96 -14.01
C THR A 167 7.53 -8.49 -14.41
N GLU A 168 6.48 -7.76 -14.02
CA GLU A 168 6.22 -6.39 -14.44
C GLU A 168 5.62 -5.56 -13.31
N LEU A 169 6.07 -4.32 -13.24
CA LEU A 169 5.57 -3.31 -12.32
C LEU A 169 5.01 -2.15 -13.13
N LYS A 170 4.08 -1.43 -12.52
CA LYS A 170 3.53 -0.20 -13.06
C LYS A 170 3.98 0.93 -12.18
N ALA A 171 4.53 1.97 -12.77
CA ALA A 171 4.78 3.25 -12.11
C ALA A 171 3.85 4.30 -12.72
N TYR A 172 3.64 5.40 -12.02
CA TYR A 172 2.78 6.47 -12.48
C TYR A 172 3.51 7.80 -12.42
N TYR A 173 3.32 8.65 -13.42
CA TYR A 173 3.68 10.05 -13.35
C TYR A 173 2.39 10.86 -13.35
N THR A 174 2.23 11.75 -12.38
CA THR A 174 1.05 12.62 -12.26
C THR A 174 1.47 14.08 -12.23
N ASP A 175 0.80 14.89 -13.04
CA ASP A 175 0.89 16.34 -13.09
C ASP A 175 -0.50 16.93 -12.75
N ASP A 176 -0.65 18.25 -12.76
CA ASP A 176 -1.91 18.95 -12.47
C ASP A 176 -3.09 18.49 -13.33
N SER A 177 -2.82 18.05 -14.57
CA SER A 177 -3.85 17.71 -15.56
C SER A 177 -3.74 16.30 -16.13
N ASP A 178 -2.56 15.67 -16.06
CA ASP A 178 -2.27 14.44 -16.79
C ASP A 178 -1.73 13.34 -15.88
N VAL A 179 -2.08 12.10 -16.23
CA VAL A 179 -1.55 10.89 -15.61
C VAL A 179 -0.94 10.00 -16.68
N TYR A 180 0.28 9.53 -16.46
CA TYR A 180 0.98 8.61 -17.34
C TYR A 180 1.32 7.33 -16.59
N GLU A 181 0.90 6.18 -17.11
CA GLU A 181 1.33 4.86 -16.63
C GLU A 181 2.60 4.44 -17.38
N ILE A 182 3.63 4.04 -16.64
CA ILE A 182 4.90 3.56 -17.17
C ILE A 182 5.06 2.10 -16.73
N ARG A 183 5.24 1.20 -17.69
CA ARG A 183 5.48 -0.22 -17.41
C ARG A 183 6.98 -0.48 -17.25
N TYR A 184 7.34 -1.15 -16.17
CA TYR A 184 8.66 -1.67 -15.89
C TYR A 184 8.64 -3.19 -16.02
N TRP A 185 9.64 -3.79 -16.65
CA TRP A 185 9.78 -5.23 -16.77
C TRP A 185 11.10 -5.69 -16.16
N ARG A 186 11.12 -6.93 -15.67
CA ARG A 186 12.33 -7.52 -15.09
C ARG A 186 13.47 -7.56 -16.11
N THR A 187 14.66 -7.20 -15.66
CA THR A 187 15.89 -7.26 -16.46
C THR A 187 16.95 -8.10 -15.78
N LYS A 188 17.94 -8.55 -16.55
CA LYS A 188 19.18 -9.17 -16.05
C LYS A 188 20.34 -8.18 -15.95
N ALA A 189 20.09 -6.92 -16.32
CA ALA A 189 21.09 -5.86 -16.18
C ALA A 189 21.27 -5.54 -14.69
N ASP A 190 22.50 -5.22 -14.31
CA ASP A 190 22.81 -4.72 -12.98
C ASP A 190 22.09 -3.39 -12.74
N TYR A 191 21.77 -3.12 -11.48
CA TYR A 191 21.21 -1.84 -11.09
C TYR A 191 22.23 -0.72 -11.37
N ALA A 192 21.74 0.36 -11.98
CA ALA A 192 22.47 1.60 -12.14
C ALA A 192 21.53 2.76 -11.86
N ASP A 193 22.04 3.80 -11.20
CA ASP A 193 21.30 5.05 -10.98
C ASP A 193 21.28 5.89 -12.27
N GLU A 194 20.56 5.39 -13.27
CA GLU A 194 20.32 6.05 -14.56
C GLU A 194 18.89 6.57 -14.62
N LYS A 195 18.71 7.69 -15.32
CA LYS A 195 17.39 8.25 -15.61
C LYS A 195 16.94 7.92 -17.02
N ALA A 196 15.63 7.84 -17.19
CA ALA A 196 14.94 7.68 -18.46
C ALA A 196 14.06 8.90 -18.72
N GLU A 197 13.87 9.22 -20.00
CA GLU A 197 13.09 10.36 -20.46
C GLU A 197 11.67 9.89 -20.80
N LEU A 198 10.69 10.44 -20.05
CA LEU A 198 9.27 10.40 -20.36
C LEU A 198 8.91 11.64 -21.18
N GLU A 199 8.47 11.45 -22.42
CA GLU A 199 7.94 12.51 -23.27
C GLU A 199 6.44 12.69 -22.96
N THR A 200 6.06 13.85 -22.44
CA THR A 200 4.67 14.30 -22.29
C THR A 200 4.32 15.26 -23.43
N ASP A 201 3.08 15.70 -23.51
CA ASP A 201 2.64 16.59 -24.60
C ASP A 201 3.39 17.94 -24.62
N ASP A 202 3.81 18.44 -23.46
CA ASP A 202 4.42 19.76 -23.32
C ASP A 202 5.92 19.74 -22.96
N LYS A 203 6.43 18.62 -22.44
CA LYS A 203 7.77 18.56 -21.84
C LYS A 203 8.36 17.16 -21.80
N ILE A 204 9.65 17.08 -21.46
CA ILE A 204 10.36 15.82 -21.23
C ILE A 204 10.72 15.76 -19.74
N ILE A 205 10.26 14.72 -19.07
CA ILE A 205 10.48 14.47 -17.64
C ILE A 205 11.48 13.34 -17.47
N SER A 206 12.36 13.50 -16.48
CA SER A 206 13.33 12.49 -16.06
C SER A 206 12.71 11.60 -14.98
N VAL A 207 12.74 10.28 -15.17
CA VAL A 207 12.26 9.27 -14.21
C VAL A 207 13.31 8.18 -14.02
N ASP A 208 13.21 7.38 -12.96
CA ASP A 208 14.17 6.30 -12.70
C ASP A 208 14.15 5.25 -13.82
N LYS A 209 15.28 4.99 -14.47
CA LYS A 209 15.34 3.96 -15.52
C LYS A 209 15.30 2.55 -14.94
N TYR A 210 15.92 2.37 -13.78
CA TYR A 210 16.04 1.11 -13.07
C TYR A 210 15.42 1.22 -11.69
N ILE A 211 14.65 0.19 -11.32
CA ILE A 211 14.08 0.05 -9.98
C ILE A 211 14.56 -1.29 -9.43
N ALA A 212 15.26 -1.27 -8.29
CA ALA A 212 15.70 -2.46 -7.58
C ALA A 212 14.77 -2.73 -6.40
N ILE A 213 14.25 -3.95 -6.29
CA ILE A 213 13.42 -4.41 -5.18
C ILE A 213 13.96 -5.78 -4.76
N GLY A 214 14.64 -5.81 -3.63
CA GLY A 214 15.53 -6.92 -3.26
C GLY A 214 16.54 -7.20 -4.37
N ASP A 215 16.80 -8.48 -4.62
CA ASP A 215 17.67 -8.95 -5.71
C ASP A 215 17.14 -8.74 -7.14
N THR A 216 15.91 -8.24 -7.31
CA THR A 216 15.30 -8.11 -8.66
C THR A 216 15.36 -6.68 -9.17
N VAL A 217 15.95 -6.51 -10.37
CA VAL A 217 16.00 -5.23 -11.08
C VAL A 217 14.95 -5.18 -12.20
N TYR A 218 14.24 -4.06 -12.27
CA TYR A 218 13.27 -3.74 -13.31
C TYR A 218 13.73 -2.55 -14.13
N THR A 219 13.31 -2.48 -15.39
CA THR A 219 13.60 -1.34 -16.27
C THR A 219 12.40 -0.94 -17.13
N CYS A 220 12.29 0.34 -17.45
CA CYS A 220 11.27 0.90 -18.35
C CYS A 220 11.81 1.21 -19.77
N ALA A 221 13.12 1.06 -19.99
CA ALA A 221 13.76 1.36 -21.26
C ALA A 221 14.60 0.18 -21.79
N VAL A 222 14.74 0.08 -23.11
CA VAL A 222 15.47 -1.03 -23.75
C VAL A 222 16.96 -0.71 -23.86
N GLY A 223 17.79 -1.50 -23.16
CA GLY A 223 19.25 -1.44 -23.28
C GLY A 223 19.82 -0.07 -22.88
N ARG A 224 20.63 0.55 -23.77
CA ARG A 224 21.25 1.87 -23.56
C ARG A 224 20.35 3.06 -23.90
N ARG A 225 19.09 2.81 -24.29
CA ARG A 225 18.17 3.90 -24.63
C ARG A 225 17.73 4.62 -23.36
N ILE A 226 17.57 5.92 -23.49
CA ILE A 226 17.06 6.81 -22.42
C ILE A 226 15.56 7.07 -22.58
N ARG A 227 15.03 7.08 -23.80
CA ARG A 227 13.61 7.40 -24.05
C ARG A 227 12.68 6.22 -23.80
N ILE A 228 11.64 6.46 -23.02
CA ILE A 228 10.55 5.54 -22.73
C ILE A 228 9.58 5.51 -23.93
N ARG A 229 9.21 4.31 -24.39
CA ARG A 229 8.34 4.12 -25.57
C ARG A 229 7.00 3.47 -25.26
N ASN A 230 6.80 3.11 -24.01
CA ASN A 230 5.61 2.46 -23.48
C ASN A 230 4.83 3.33 -22.46
N PRO A 231 4.87 4.68 -22.47
CA PRO A 231 3.99 5.43 -21.59
C PRO A 231 2.55 5.35 -22.11
N GLN A 232 1.61 5.15 -21.20
CA GLN A 232 0.18 5.20 -21.50
C GLN A 232 -0.45 6.39 -20.77
N LYS A 233 -0.98 7.35 -21.53
CA LYS A 233 -1.74 8.48 -20.95
C LYS A 233 -3.10 7.98 -20.45
N LEU A 234 -3.42 8.32 -19.21
CA LEU A 234 -4.67 8.00 -18.51
C LEU A 234 -5.42 9.29 -18.18
N THR A 235 -6.74 9.20 -18.07
CA THR A 235 -7.59 10.33 -17.63
C THR A 235 -7.45 10.59 -16.12
N SER A 236 -7.19 9.55 -15.33
CA SER A 236 -6.99 9.64 -13.89
C SER A 236 -6.16 8.45 -13.42
N LEU A 237 -5.67 8.53 -12.19
CA LEU A 237 -5.13 7.36 -11.50
C LEU A 237 -6.18 6.23 -11.44
N PRO A 238 -5.74 4.96 -11.36
CA PRO A 238 -6.63 3.83 -11.17
C PRO A 238 -7.62 4.02 -10.02
N ASN A 239 -8.81 3.43 -10.16
CA ASN A 239 -9.89 3.56 -9.18
C ASN A 239 -9.45 3.12 -7.77
N GLY A 240 -9.93 3.85 -6.76
CA GLY A 240 -9.64 3.54 -5.36
C GLY A 240 -8.21 3.92 -4.93
N PHE A 241 -7.57 4.85 -5.63
CA PHE A 241 -6.31 5.42 -5.19
C PHE A 241 -6.50 6.22 -3.90
N ARG A 242 -5.49 6.14 -3.02
CA ARG A 242 -5.40 6.94 -1.81
C ARG A 242 -3.97 7.42 -1.68
N ILE A 243 -3.80 8.69 -1.32
CA ILE A 243 -2.51 9.30 -1.07
C ILE A 243 -2.41 9.59 0.43
N SER A 244 -1.25 9.29 1.02
CA SER A 244 -0.97 9.57 2.43
C SER A 244 -1.08 11.05 2.75
N ALA A 245 -1.42 11.39 4.00
CA ALA A 245 -1.56 12.78 4.44
C ALA A 245 -0.28 13.61 4.26
N ASP A 246 0.89 12.95 4.31
CA ASP A 246 2.19 13.56 4.05
C ASP A 246 2.55 13.65 2.56
N GLY A 247 1.69 13.15 1.67
CA GLY A 247 1.89 13.14 0.22
C GLY A 247 2.95 12.16 -0.28
N LYS A 248 3.52 11.31 0.58
CA LYS A 248 4.69 10.48 0.21
C LYS A 248 4.36 9.10 -0.30
N LEU A 249 3.18 8.58 0.05
CA LEU A 249 2.76 7.23 -0.33
C LEU A 249 1.49 7.29 -1.16
N LEU A 250 1.45 6.48 -2.20
CA LEU A 250 0.26 6.18 -2.98
C LEU A 250 -0.06 4.69 -2.82
N VAL A 251 -1.33 4.38 -2.59
CA VAL A 251 -1.85 3.01 -2.51
C VAL A 251 -3.12 2.88 -3.34
N PHE A 252 -3.44 1.67 -3.77
CA PHE A 252 -4.70 1.38 -4.45
C PHE A 252 -5.54 0.37 -3.68
N GLY A 253 -6.84 0.61 -3.65
CA GLY A 253 -7.83 -0.34 -3.17
C GLY A 253 -7.85 -0.49 -1.64
N LYS A 254 -8.31 -1.65 -1.20
CA LYS A 254 -8.44 -2.00 0.22
C LYS A 254 -7.08 -2.44 0.78
N PRO A 255 -6.83 -2.19 2.08
CA PRO A 255 -5.62 -2.70 2.72
C PRO A 255 -5.58 -4.22 2.67
N TYR A 256 -4.37 -4.76 2.65
CA TYR A 256 -4.14 -6.21 2.70
C TYR A 256 -4.48 -6.78 4.08
N MET A 257 -4.14 -6.02 5.13
CA MET A 257 -4.49 -6.29 6.52
C MET A 257 -4.89 -5.01 7.22
N THR A 258 -5.77 -5.13 8.19
CA THR A 258 -6.13 -4.02 9.10
C THR A 258 -5.54 -4.30 10.47
N ARG A 259 -5.23 -3.24 11.21
CA ARG A 259 -4.84 -3.38 12.61
C ARG A 259 -5.97 -4.08 13.38
N SER A 260 -5.60 -5.11 14.12
CA SER A 260 -6.56 -5.91 14.87
C SER A 260 -6.93 -5.22 16.18
N THR A 261 -8.13 -5.49 16.67
CA THR A 261 -8.55 -5.12 18.02
C THR A 261 -8.13 -6.16 19.06
N ILE A 262 -7.51 -7.27 18.64
CA ILE A 262 -7.01 -8.31 19.53
C ILE A 262 -5.84 -7.74 20.34
N GLU A 263 -5.93 -7.79 21.66
CA GLU A 263 -4.86 -7.36 22.57
C GLU A 263 -3.84 -8.50 22.83
N ASN A 264 -4.34 -9.73 22.97
CA ASN A 264 -3.52 -10.91 23.23
C ASN A 264 -3.83 -12.02 22.22
N LEU A 265 -2.86 -12.27 21.32
CA LEU A 265 -2.96 -13.29 20.28
C LEU A 265 -3.18 -14.70 20.85
N GLU A 266 -2.55 -15.01 21.99
CA GLU A 266 -2.51 -16.37 22.53
C GLU A 266 -3.84 -16.73 23.20
N ASP A 267 -4.46 -15.75 23.85
CA ASP A 267 -5.79 -15.88 24.44
C ASP A 267 -6.88 -16.05 23.36
N GLU A 268 -6.76 -15.31 22.25
CA GLU A 268 -7.68 -15.44 21.11
C GLU A 268 -7.58 -16.84 20.50
N ILE A 269 -6.37 -17.33 20.26
CA ILE A 269 -6.14 -18.68 19.71
C ILE A 269 -6.69 -19.74 20.65
N LYS A 270 -6.46 -19.61 21.96
CA LYS A 270 -6.99 -20.55 22.95
C LYS A 270 -8.52 -20.52 22.98
N THR A 271 -9.11 -19.34 22.91
CA THR A 271 -10.57 -19.15 22.92
C THR A 271 -11.19 -19.81 21.69
N HIS A 272 -10.69 -19.51 20.49
CA HIS A 272 -11.16 -20.12 19.26
C HIS A 272 -10.98 -21.65 19.27
N ASN A 273 -9.81 -22.12 19.69
CA ASN A 273 -9.49 -23.56 19.72
C ASN A 273 -10.23 -24.34 20.81
N SER A 274 -10.86 -23.66 21.77
CA SER A 274 -11.71 -24.28 22.79
C SER A 274 -13.11 -24.60 22.27
N ILE A 275 -13.50 -24.06 21.10
CA ILE A 275 -14.80 -24.32 20.48
C ILE A 275 -14.86 -25.77 20.03
N ILE A 276 -15.71 -26.54 20.70
CA ILE A 276 -16.01 -27.92 20.30
C ILE A 276 -17.11 -27.85 19.25
N TYR A 277 -16.75 -28.09 17.99
CA TYR A 277 -17.75 -28.27 16.94
C TYR A 277 -18.49 -29.58 17.20
N PRO A 278 -19.85 -29.55 17.26
CA PRO A 278 -20.60 -30.79 17.36
C PRO A 278 -20.21 -31.69 16.18
N PRO A 279 -20.08 -33.01 16.40
CA PRO A 279 -19.83 -33.92 15.30
C PRO A 279 -20.92 -33.68 14.25
N HIS A 280 -20.50 -33.44 13.00
CA HIS A 280 -21.44 -33.46 11.88
C HIS A 280 -22.18 -34.79 11.97
N ASP A 281 -23.51 -34.75 12.06
CA ASP A 281 -24.29 -35.97 12.01
C ASP A 281 -23.90 -36.68 10.71
N GLY A 282 -23.14 -37.78 10.81
CA GLY A 282 -22.67 -38.54 9.65
C GLY A 282 -23.83 -39.15 8.86
N ARG A 283 -25.07 -38.98 9.33
CA ARG A 283 -26.27 -39.24 8.57
C ARG A 283 -26.37 -38.21 7.46
N ALA A 284 -26.26 -38.68 6.22
CA ALA A 284 -26.73 -37.91 5.09
C ALA A 284 -28.19 -37.53 5.32
N HIS A 285 -28.44 -36.26 5.66
CA HIS A 285 -29.78 -35.71 5.67
C HIS A 285 -30.21 -35.60 4.21
N PHE A 286 -30.82 -36.65 3.69
CA PHE A 286 -31.55 -36.57 2.44
C PHE A 286 -32.76 -35.66 2.68
N VAL A 287 -32.55 -34.37 2.46
CA VAL A 287 -33.65 -33.42 2.32
C VAL A 287 -34.20 -33.70 0.93
N GLU A 288 -35.34 -34.37 0.87
CA GLU A 288 -36.06 -34.55 -0.38
C GLU A 288 -36.12 -33.21 -1.12
N PRO A 289 -35.68 -33.15 -2.40
CA PRO A 289 -35.75 -31.93 -3.18
C PRO A 289 -37.15 -31.35 -3.09
N SER A 290 -37.25 -30.04 -2.85
CA SER A 290 -38.52 -29.35 -2.59
C SER A 290 -39.59 -29.58 -3.67
N ILE A 291 -39.18 -29.99 -4.88
CA ILE A 291 -40.05 -30.43 -5.97
C ILE A 291 -40.95 -31.60 -5.57
N TYR A 292 -40.45 -32.60 -4.85
CA TYR A 292 -41.25 -33.80 -4.52
C TYR A 292 -42.29 -33.49 -3.44
N LYS A 293 -41.92 -32.73 -2.40
CA LYS A 293 -42.88 -32.16 -1.43
C LYS A 293 -43.91 -31.25 -2.09
N LYS A 294 -43.53 -30.52 -3.14
CA LYS A 294 -44.46 -29.67 -3.89
C LYS A 294 -45.44 -30.49 -4.75
N LEU A 295 -45.02 -31.66 -5.24
CA LEU A 295 -45.86 -32.58 -6.00
C LEU A 295 -46.84 -33.35 -5.10
N GLU A 296 -46.44 -33.71 -3.88
CA GLU A 296 -47.31 -34.39 -2.91
C GLU A 296 -48.40 -33.48 -2.35
N ASN A 297 -48.14 -32.17 -2.26
CA ASN A 297 -49.11 -31.17 -1.78
C ASN A 297 -49.98 -30.57 -2.90
N MET A 298 -49.79 -30.96 -4.16
CA MET A 298 -50.67 -30.53 -5.26
C MET A 298 -51.87 -31.47 -5.36
N SER A 299 -53.08 -30.92 -5.47
CA SER A 299 -54.26 -31.73 -5.80
C SER A 299 -54.17 -32.24 -7.25
N ILE A 300 -54.94 -33.27 -7.58
CA ILE A 300 -55.02 -33.80 -8.95
C ILE A 300 -55.48 -32.69 -9.92
N GLU A 301 -56.31 -31.74 -9.46
CA GLU A 301 -56.72 -30.58 -10.28
C GLU A 301 -55.54 -29.65 -10.59
N ASP A 302 -54.66 -29.37 -9.62
CA ASP A 302 -53.49 -28.50 -9.79
C ASP A 302 -52.44 -29.08 -10.75
N LEU A 303 -52.26 -30.41 -10.73
CA LEU A 303 -51.39 -31.13 -11.67
C LEU A 303 -51.94 -31.07 -13.11
N SER A 304 -53.26 -31.05 -13.27
CA SER A 304 -53.92 -30.94 -14.58
C SER A 304 -53.84 -29.52 -15.17
N LEU A 305 -53.91 -28.48 -14.33
CA LEU A 305 -53.83 -27.07 -14.74
C LEU A 305 -52.43 -26.69 -15.24
N ASN A 306 -51.37 -27.20 -14.60
CA ASN A 306 -49.99 -26.98 -15.04
C ASN A 306 -49.67 -27.68 -16.38
N ARG A 307 -50.37 -28.78 -16.70
CA ARG A 307 -50.24 -29.46 -18.00
C ARG A 307 -50.86 -28.68 -19.15
N GLN A 308 -51.88 -27.86 -18.87
CA GLN A 308 -52.48 -26.96 -19.87
C GLN A 308 -51.66 -25.67 -20.07
N LYS A 309 -51.04 -25.12 -19.02
CA LYS A 309 -50.19 -23.92 -19.12
C LYS A 309 -48.90 -24.13 -19.92
N GLY A 310 -48.37 -25.35 -19.99
CA GLY A 310 -47.23 -25.70 -20.84
C GLY A 310 -47.58 -25.93 -22.33
N ARG A 311 -48.85 -25.81 -22.71
CA ARG A 311 -49.34 -26.07 -24.08
C ARG A 311 -49.93 -24.84 -24.77
N VAL A 312 -49.63 -23.64 -24.26
CA VAL A 312 -49.80 -22.39 -24.99
C VAL A 312 -48.45 -22.04 -25.61
N ARG A 313 -48.32 -22.34 -26.90
CA ARG A 313 -47.42 -21.61 -27.80
C ARG A 313 -48.04 -20.27 -28.12
#